data_AF-A3TQQ6-F1
#
_entry.id   AF-A3TQQ6-F1
#
_cell.length_a   1.000
_cell.length_b   1.000
_cell.length_c   1.000
_cell.angle_alpha   90.00
_cell.angle_beta   90.00
_cell.angle_gamma   90.00
#
_symmetry.space_group_name_H-M   'P 1'
#
loop_
_entity.id
_entity.type
_entity.pdbx_description
1 polymer ?
#
loop_
_entity_poly.entity_id
_entity_poly.type
_entity_poly.pdbx_seq_one_letter_code
_entity_poly.pdbx_strand_id
1 'polypeptide(L)'
;MSLSDYVSSTSAAVGADAVVTLLAGSETLNGVVPTNLARTDAGESEGGRAVVVAHAPQGEEVTALETLAEAIGDRGVGILALVVAPDALPVGPLVAAATETGLRVVRAQGVQHRRARSVLTVTRDSEVPVTAYLAATPVATDERATLRLANEWLVEGLALRAGLERLAARQRGAEYEAAQLRLRLDEFQTRARDERADLQSEIAVAQKAARDARARAAQGPAVRAKRAVAILREDPVGGSRRIARSAAKRLGR
;
A
#
# COMPACT_ATOMS: atom_id res chain seq x y z
N MET A 1 -5.65 -9.67 17.75
CA MET A 1 -6.16 -9.49 19.12
C MET A 1 -6.80 -8.11 19.19
N SER A 2 -8.02 -8.01 19.73
CA SER A 2 -8.66 -6.71 19.96
C SER A 2 -8.02 -6.01 21.17
N LEU A 3 -8.23 -4.69 21.30
CA LEU A 3 -7.72 -3.93 22.44
C LEU A 3 -8.42 -4.34 23.75
N SER A 4 -9.73 -4.62 23.71
CA SER A 4 -10.49 -5.08 24.89
C SER A 4 -10.01 -6.46 25.38
N ASP A 5 -9.71 -7.40 24.46
CA ASP A 5 -9.14 -8.70 24.83
C ASP A 5 -7.77 -8.53 25.48
N TYR A 6 -6.97 -7.56 24.99
CA TYR A 6 -5.66 -7.27 25.52
C TYR A 6 -5.71 -6.75 26.96
N VAL A 7 -6.59 -5.78 27.22
CA VAL A 7 -6.81 -5.21 28.56
C VAL A 7 -7.31 -6.29 29.51
N SER A 8 -8.28 -7.10 29.07
CA SER A 8 -8.83 -8.21 29.87
C SER A 8 -7.76 -9.27 30.19
N SER A 9 -6.94 -9.64 29.21
CA SER A 9 -5.82 -10.57 29.42
C SER A 9 -4.77 -10.02 30.37
N THR A 10 -4.48 -8.72 30.30
CA THR A 10 -3.50 -8.07 31.19
C THR A 10 -4.03 -8.02 32.62
N SER A 11 -5.29 -7.59 32.81
CA SER A 11 -5.95 -7.59 34.12
C SER A 11 -5.97 -8.98 34.76
N ALA A 12 -6.36 -10.01 34.00
CA ALA A 12 -6.38 -11.39 34.49
C ALA A 12 -4.99 -11.90 34.92
N ALA A 13 -3.92 -11.48 34.23
CA ALA A 13 -2.55 -11.83 34.58
C ALA A 13 -2.04 -11.09 35.83
N VAL A 14 -2.56 -9.90 36.11
CA VAL A 14 -2.23 -9.10 37.28
C VAL A 14 -2.93 -9.63 38.54
N GLY A 15 -4.18 -10.09 38.40
CA GLY A 15 -4.94 -10.74 39.45
C GLY A 15 -6.45 -10.52 39.29
N ALA A 16 -7.27 -11.42 39.86
CA ALA A 16 -8.73 -11.33 39.77
C ALA A 16 -9.33 -10.05 40.39
N ASP A 17 -8.61 -9.45 41.35
CA ASP A 17 -9.02 -8.22 42.05
C ASP A 17 -8.38 -6.95 41.47
N ALA A 18 -7.67 -7.05 40.34
CA ALA A 18 -6.99 -5.91 39.73
C ALA A 18 -8.01 -4.88 39.22
N VAL A 19 -7.98 -3.68 39.80
CA VAL A 19 -8.83 -2.57 39.38
C VAL A 19 -8.31 -2.00 38.07
N VAL A 20 -9.18 -1.89 37.06
CA VAL A 20 -8.83 -1.31 35.77
C VAL A 20 -9.41 0.10 35.64
N THR A 21 -8.56 1.10 35.47
CA THR A 21 -8.96 2.50 35.29
C THR A 21 -8.51 3.03 33.95
N LEU A 22 -9.26 4.01 33.43
CA LEU A 22 -8.91 4.76 32.24
C LEU A 22 -8.33 6.12 32.68
N LEU A 23 -7.16 6.48 32.16
CA LEU A 23 -6.50 7.74 32.47
C LEU A 23 -7.30 8.91 31.89
N ALA A 24 -7.32 10.05 32.59
CA ALA A 24 -7.93 11.27 32.10
C ALA A 24 -7.35 11.66 30.73
N GLY A 25 -8.20 12.14 29.81
CA GLY A 25 -7.80 12.44 28.42
C GLY A 25 -7.80 11.23 27.48
N SER A 26 -8.16 10.04 27.97
CA SER A 26 -8.23 8.80 27.17
C SER A 26 -9.66 8.38 26.84
N GLU A 27 -10.64 9.31 26.87
CA GLU A 27 -12.08 9.04 26.70
C GLU A 27 -12.40 8.42 25.32
N THR A 28 -11.50 8.56 24.36
CA THR A 28 -11.58 7.93 23.04
C THR A 28 -11.55 6.40 23.10
N LEU A 29 -11.10 5.83 24.23
CA LEU A 29 -11.09 4.40 24.53
C LEU A 29 -12.25 3.97 25.43
N ASN A 30 -13.27 4.80 25.62
CA ASN A 30 -14.48 4.39 26.34
C ASN A 30 -15.08 3.12 25.70
N GLY A 31 -15.38 2.12 26.55
CA GLY A 31 -15.83 0.78 26.12
C GLY A 31 -14.71 -0.24 25.87
N VAL A 32 -13.44 0.18 25.92
CA VAL A 32 -12.29 -0.74 25.88
C VAL A 32 -12.06 -1.39 27.24
N VAL A 33 -12.18 -0.60 28.31
CA VAL A 33 -12.16 -1.09 29.69
C VAL A 33 -13.52 -1.73 29.98
N PRO A 34 -13.57 -3.04 30.33
CA PRO A 34 -14.83 -3.67 30.70
C PRO A 34 -15.45 -2.92 31.88
N THR A 35 -16.71 -2.51 31.75
CA THR A 35 -17.45 -1.77 32.80
C THR A 35 -17.50 -2.52 34.14
N ASN A 36 -17.35 -3.85 34.08
CA ASN A 36 -17.33 -4.74 35.24
C ASN A 36 -16.02 -4.61 36.06
N LEU A 37 -14.98 -4.02 35.48
CA LEU A 37 -13.64 -3.85 36.06
C LEU A 37 -13.33 -2.39 36.43
N ALA A 38 -14.18 -1.46 36.02
CA ALA A 38 -14.02 -0.03 36.27
C ALA A 38 -14.56 0.34 37.66
N ARG A 39 -13.67 0.64 38.62
CA ARG A 39 -14.02 1.35 39.86
C ARG A 39 -13.58 2.80 39.71
N THR A 40 -14.54 3.72 39.85
CA THR A 40 -14.35 5.17 39.66
C THR A 40 -13.67 5.88 40.82
N ASP A 41 -13.53 5.23 41.97
CA ASP A 41 -12.80 5.79 43.10
C ASP A 41 -11.49 5.03 43.27
N ALA A 42 -10.38 5.76 43.09
CA ALA A 42 -9.05 5.37 43.52
C ALA A 42 -8.99 5.36 45.06
N GLY A 43 -9.86 4.60 45.71
CA GLY A 43 -9.63 4.15 47.06
C GLY A 43 -8.48 3.17 47.00
N GLU A 44 -7.42 3.45 47.76
CA GLU A 44 -6.29 2.55 48.00
C GLU A 44 -6.85 1.13 48.18
N SER A 45 -6.75 0.29 47.15
CA SER A 45 -6.96 -1.13 47.33
C SER A 45 -5.77 -1.60 48.13
N GLU A 46 -5.93 -1.65 49.45
CA GLU A 46 -4.95 -2.21 50.38
C GLU A 46 -4.53 -3.60 49.87
N GLY A 47 -3.43 -3.65 49.11
CA GLY A 47 -2.81 -4.87 48.58
C GLY A 47 -3.03 -5.19 47.09
N GLY A 48 -3.91 -4.50 46.35
CA GLY A 48 -4.25 -4.83 44.96
C GLY A 48 -3.44 -4.07 43.90
N ARG A 49 -2.84 -4.76 42.93
CA ARG A 49 -2.20 -4.12 41.77
C ARG A 49 -3.27 -3.46 40.88
N ALA A 50 -3.06 -2.20 40.49
CA ALA A 50 -3.95 -1.46 39.58
C ALA A 50 -3.49 -1.57 38.12
N VAL A 51 -4.43 -1.57 37.18
CA VAL A 51 -4.17 -1.47 35.75
C VAL A 51 -4.70 -0.14 35.23
N VAL A 52 -3.83 0.73 34.76
CA VAL A 52 -4.22 2.04 34.21
C VAL A 52 -4.06 2.01 32.69
N VAL A 53 -5.10 2.38 31.96
CA VAL A 53 -5.08 2.45 30.50
C VAL A 53 -4.99 3.90 30.05
N ALA A 54 -4.02 4.22 29.20
CA ALA A 54 -3.87 5.52 28.58
C ALA A 54 -3.98 5.42 27.05
N HIS A 55 -4.52 6.46 26.43
CA HIS A 55 -4.50 6.65 24.98
C HIS A 55 -3.43 7.67 24.61
N ALA A 56 -2.68 7.38 23.57
CA ALA A 56 -1.69 8.28 23.00
C ALA A 56 -2.06 8.59 21.54
N PRO A 57 -2.48 9.83 21.25
CA PRO A 57 -2.52 10.37 19.90
C PRO A 57 -1.12 10.33 19.24
N GLN A 58 -1.11 10.43 17.91
CA GLN A 58 0.14 10.51 17.17
C GLN A 58 0.89 11.80 17.53
N GLY A 59 2.16 11.67 17.92
CA GLY A 59 3.01 12.77 18.37
C GLY A 59 2.98 13.07 19.87
N GLU A 60 2.11 12.39 20.63
CA GLU A 60 1.97 12.56 22.09
C GLU A 60 2.43 11.30 22.86
N GLU A 61 3.11 10.36 22.20
CA GLU A 61 3.41 9.04 22.74
C GLU A 61 4.27 9.09 24.01
N VAL A 62 5.26 9.99 24.02
CA VAL A 62 6.18 10.18 25.16
C VAL A 62 5.47 10.83 26.34
N THR A 63 4.75 11.93 26.10
CA THR A 63 4.02 12.65 27.15
C THR A 63 2.93 11.78 27.78
N ALA A 64 2.22 10.99 26.98
CA ALA A 64 1.23 10.05 27.48
C ALA A 64 1.87 8.91 28.31
N LEU A 65 3.08 8.45 27.93
CA LEU A 65 3.83 7.46 28.71
C LEU A 65 4.27 8.03 30.07
N GLU A 66 4.78 9.27 30.09
CA GLU A 66 5.19 9.96 31.32
C GLU A 66 3.99 10.16 32.25
N THR A 67 2.86 10.64 31.73
CA THR A 67 1.62 10.80 32.49
C THR A 67 1.12 9.46 33.03
N LEU A 68 1.21 8.40 32.23
CA LEU A 68 0.88 7.04 32.66
C LEU A 68 1.81 6.55 33.77
N ALA A 69 3.11 6.89 33.72
CA ALA A 69 4.10 6.53 34.74
C ALA A 69 3.77 7.12 36.10
N GLU A 70 3.28 8.36 36.13
CA GLU A 70 2.81 9.02 37.35
C GLU A 70 1.55 8.36 37.91
N ALA A 71 0.63 7.94 37.05
CA ALA A 71 -0.67 7.39 37.45
C ALA A 71 -0.62 5.96 38.00
N ILE A 72 0.31 5.12 37.56
CA ILE A 72 0.33 3.69 37.93
C ILE A 72 1.02 3.41 39.28
N GLY A 73 1.82 4.34 39.79
CA GLY A 73 2.61 4.13 41.01
C GLY A 73 3.63 2.98 40.90
N ASP A 74 4.13 2.48 42.04
CA ASP A 74 5.25 1.52 42.05
C ASP A 74 4.87 0.07 41.74
N ARG A 75 3.62 -0.32 42.05
CA ARG A 75 3.12 -1.70 41.86
C ARG A 75 2.05 -1.82 40.76
N GLY A 76 1.70 -0.72 40.11
CA GLY A 76 0.71 -0.73 39.05
C GLY A 76 1.27 -1.16 37.70
N VAL A 77 0.34 -1.47 36.80
CA VAL A 77 0.61 -1.83 35.41
C VAL A 77 -0.06 -0.80 34.51
N GLY A 78 0.72 -0.14 33.67
CA GLY A 78 0.23 0.78 32.65
C GLY A 78 0.00 0.06 31.32
N ILE A 79 -1.08 0.40 30.62
CA ILE A 79 -1.34 0.00 29.24
C ILE A 79 -1.44 1.28 28.40
N LEU A 80 -0.43 1.54 27.58
CA LEU A 80 -0.41 2.67 26.65
C LEU A 80 -0.88 2.22 25.27
N ALA A 81 -2.06 2.67 24.86
CA ALA A 81 -2.64 2.39 23.55
C ALA A 81 -2.33 3.52 22.57
N LEU A 82 -1.58 3.20 21.52
CA LEU A 82 -0.98 4.16 20.58
C LEU A 82 -1.72 4.13 19.25
N VAL A 83 -2.02 5.30 18.69
CA VAL A 83 -2.55 5.42 17.31
C VAL A 83 -1.53 4.91 16.28
N VAL A 84 -0.23 5.08 16.57
CA VAL A 84 0.87 4.73 15.68
C VAL A 84 1.01 3.22 15.53
N ALA A 85 1.19 2.78 14.28
CA ALA A 85 1.40 1.38 13.95
C ALA A 85 2.80 0.89 14.37
N PRO A 86 3.00 -0.42 14.60
CA PRO A 86 4.26 -0.92 15.15
C PRO A 86 5.51 -0.55 14.34
N ASP A 87 5.38 -0.44 13.02
CA ASP A 87 6.44 -0.10 12.07
C ASP A 87 6.82 1.40 12.06
N ALA A 88 5.98 2.25 12.65
CA ALA A 88 6.18 3.69 12.72
C ALA A 88 6.41 4.20 14.16
N LEU A 89 6.53 3.30 15.14
CA LEU A 89 6.71 3.69 16.55
C LEU A 89 7.99 4.50 16.75
N PRO A 90 7.95 5.61 17.53
CA PRO A 90 9.14 6.34 17.93
C PRO A 90 9.89 5.57 19.03
N VAL A 91 10.50 4.44 18.67
CA VAL A 91 11.09 3.48 19.62
C VAL A 91 12.16 4.13 20.50
N GLY A 92 13.07 4.91 19.91
CA GLY A 92 14.14 5.60 20.65
C GLY A 92 13.59 6.53 21.75
N PRO A 93 12.75 7.51 21.40
CA PRO A 93 12.10 8.39 22.38
C PRO A 93 11.29 7.63 23.45
N LEU A 94 10.51 6.61 23.08
CA LEU A 94 9.71 5.83 24.03
C LEU A 94 10.58 5.03 25.01
N VAL A 95 11.67 4.43 24.54
CA VAL A 95 12.61 3.70 25.40
C VAL A 95 13.34 4.66 26.35
N ALA A 96 13.76 5.83 25.86
CA ALA A 96 14.37 6.86 26.70
C ALA A 96 13.42 7.30 27.82
N ALA A 97 12.19 7.68 27.47
CA ALA A 97 11.17 8.11 28.43
C ALA A 97 10.80 7.01 29.43
N ALA A 98 10.64 5.76 28.97
CA ALA A 98 10.42 4.63 29.87
C ALA A 98 11.58 4.47 30.87
N THR A 99 12.82 4.59 30.41
CA THR A 99 14.01 4.48 31.25
C THR A 99 14.08 5.61 32.27
N GLU A 100 13.85 6.85 31.85
CA GLU A 100 13.88 8.05 32.71
C GLU A 100 12.79 8.00 33.80
N THR A 101 11.62 7.47 33.47
CA THR A 101 10.48 7.32 34.40
C THR A 101 10.54 6.05 35.25
N GLY A 102 11.61 5.25 35.12
CA GLY A 102 11.82 3.99 35.83
C GLY A 102 10.86 2.87 35.40
N LEU A 103 10.19 3.01 34.26
CA LEU A 103 9.29 2.02 33.70
C LEU A 103 10.04 0.90 32.97
N ARG A 104 9.51 -0.30 33.11
CA ARG A 104 9.91 -1.48 32.36
C ARG A 104 8.81 -1.83 31.36
N VAL A 105 9.16 -1.96 30.08
CA VAL A 105 8.23 -2.47 29.07
C VAL A 105 8.15 -3.98 29.19
N VAL A 106 6.99 -4.49 29.59
CA VAL A 106 6.73 -5.92 29.84
C VAL A 106 6.25 -6.63 28.59
N ARG A 107 5.48 -5.91 27.77
CA ARG A 107 4.88 -6.41 26.53
C ARG A 107 4.65 -5.27 25.55
N ALA A 108 4.90 -5.51 24.27
CA ALA A 108 4.62 -4.59 23.18
C ALA A 108 4.02 -5.37 22.01
N GLN A 109 2.91 -4.91 21.44
CA GLN A 109 2.31 -5.59 20.29
C GLN A 109 1.40 -4.70 19.44
N GLY A 110 1.17 -5.11 18.20
CA GLY A 110 0.10 -4.57 17.36
C GLY A 110 -1.28 -5.03 17.82
N VAL A 111 -2.27 -4.15 17.74
CA VAL A 111 -3.68 -4.45 18.04
C VAL A 111 -4.59 -4.02 16.90
N GLN A 112 -5.69 -4.74 16.73
CA GLN A 112 -6.72 -4.39 15.76
C GLN A 112 -7.82 -3.61 16.47
N HIS A 113 -7.64 -2.29 16.57
CA HIS A 113 -8.63 -1.39 17.15
C HIS A 113 -8.78 -0.12 16.30
N ARG A 114 -9.97 0.49 16.27
CA ARG A 114 -10.23 1.68 15.43
C ARG A 114 -9.37 2.89 15.83
N ARG A 115 -9.05 3.00 17.13
CA ARG A 115 -8.33 4.16 17.73
C ARG A 115 -6.93 3.84 18.23
N ALA A 116 -6.50 2.59 18.14
CA ALA A 116 -5.16 2.18 18.53
C ALA A 116 -4.65 1.09 17.57
N ARG A 117 -3.38 1.17 17.21
CA ARG A 117 -2.70 0.22 16.34
C ARG A 117 -1.59 -0.54 17.06
N SER A 118 -1.03 0.05 18.11
CA SER A 118 -0.02 -0.57 18.98
C SER A 118 -0.38 -0.40 20.44
N VAL A 119 0.12 -1.30 21.28
CA VAL A 119 -0.02 -1.21 22.73
C VAL A 119 1.30 -1.56 23.41
N LEU A 120 1.64 -0.79 24.43
CA LEU A 120 2.74 -1.06 25.34
C LEU A 120 2.18 -1.33 26.73
N THR A 121 2.63 -2.41 27.37
CA THR A 121 2.38 -2.66 28.78
C THR A 121 3.65 -2.36 29.55
N VAL A 122 3.53 -1.50 30.56
CA VAL A 122 4.64 -0.97 31.34
C VAL A 122 4.38 -1.14 32.82
N THR A 123 5.43 -1.23 33.63
CA THR A 123 5.32 -1.30 35.09
C THR A 123 6.65 -0.90 35.74
N ARG A 124 6.60 -0.43 36.99
CA ARG A 124 7.79 -0.30 37.84
C ARG A 124 8.04 -1.55 38.68
N ASP A 125 7.05 -2.44 38.76
CA ASP A 125 7.11 -3.63 39.61
C ASP A 125 8.16 -4.62 39.07
N SER A 126 9.17 -4.91 39.87
CA SER A 126 10.24 -5.84 39.53
C SER A 126 9.78 -7.30 39.57
N GLU A 127 8.68 -7.60 40.26
CA GLU A 127 8.11 -8.94 40.35
C GLU A 127 7.28 -9.31 39.12
N VAL A 128 6.85 -8.31 38.34
CA VAL A 128 6.14 -8.57 37.08
C VAL A 128 7.14 -9.12 36.06
N PRO A 129 6.95 -10.38 35.59
CA PRO A 129 7.89 -11.02 34.69
C PRO A 129 7.85 -10.33 33.33
N VAL A 130 9.03 -9.98 32.82
CA VAL A 130 9.16 -9.48 31.45
C VAL A 130 9.10 -10.66 30.50
N THR A 131 8.26 -10.56 29.49
CA THR A 131 8.17 -11.62 28.49
C THR A 131 9.22 -11.36 27.41
N ALA A 132 10.10 -12.35 27.15
CA ALA A 132 11.03 -12.26 26.05
C ALA A 132 10.23 -12.13 24.74
N TYR A 133 10.54 -11.10 23.96
CA TYR A 133 9.84 -10.81 22.71
C TYR A 133 9.88 -11.99 21.71
N LEU A 134 11.01 -12.69 21.63
CA LEU A 134 11.21 -13.83 20.72
C LEU A 134 10.51 -15.11 21.12
N ALA A 135 10.71 -15.51 22.37
CA ALA A 135 10.29 -16.82 22.84
C ALA A 135 8.87 -16.78 23.43
N ALA A 136 8.30 -15.58 23.62
CA ALA A 136 7.12 -15.34 24.44
C ALA A 136 7.21 -16.01 25.82
N THR A 137 8.42 -16.32 26.28
CA THR A 137 8.68 -16.96 27.56
C THR A 137 8.97 -15.88 28.60
N PRO A 138 8.39 -16.00 29.80
CA PRO A 138 8.79 -15.20 30.94
C PRO A 138 10.30 -15.30 31.16
N VAL A 139 10.95 -14.17 31.37
CA VAL A 139 12.36 -14.11 31.77
C VAL A 139 12.41 -13.74 33.26
N ALA A 140 13.29 -14.40 34.00
CA ALA A 140 13.62 -13.99 35.36
C ALA A 140 14.13 -12.54 35.38
N THR A 141 14.22 -11.94 36.56
CA THR A 141 14.69 -10.55 36.73
C THR A 141 16.10 -10.46 37.31
N ASP A 142 16.88 -11.54 37.15
CA ASP A 142 18.26 -11.62 37.60
C ASP A 142 19.25 -11.04 36.57
N GLU A 143 20.51 -10.87 36.99
CA GLU A 143 21.56 -10.33 36.12
C GLU A 143 21.79 -11.17 34.85
N ARG A 144 21.61 -12.49 34.96
CA ARG A 144 21.70 -13.41 33.82
C ARG A 144 20.59 -13.17 32.80
N ALA A 145 19.37 -12.91 33.25
CA ALA A 145 18.27 -12.53 32.38
C ALA A 145 18.53 -11.21 31.65
N THR A 146 19.07 -10.20 32.34
CA THR A 146 19.44 -8.93 31.71
C THR A 146 20.49 -9.13 30.62
N LEU A 147 21.53 -9.91 30.90
CA LEU A 147 22.56 -10.25 29.90
C LEU A 147 21.99 -11.04 28.72
N ARG A 148 21.09 -11.99 28.99
CA ARG A 148 20.39 -12.75 27.95
C ARG A 148 19.56 -11.84 27.04
N LEU A 149 18.75 -10.95 27.61
CA LEU A 149 17.92 -10.00 26.85
C LEU A 149 18.78 -9.06 25.99
N ALA A 150 19.89 -8.56 26.54
CA ALA A 150 20.82 -7.73 25.78
C ALA A 150 21.43 -8.49 24.59
N ASN A 151 21.83 -9.75 24.79
CA ASN A 151 22.36 -10.60 23.73
C ASN A 151 21.30 -10.92 22.67
N GLU A 152 20.07 -11.26 23.08
CA GLU A 152 18.95 -11.49 22.16
C GLU A 152 18.69 -10.25 21.29
N TRP A 153 18.59 -9.06 21.88
CA TRP A 153 18.39 -7.81 21.13
C TRP A 153 19.50 -7.50 20.12
N LEU A 154 20.76 -7.73 20.49
CA LEU A 154 21.89 -7.50 19.57
C LEU A 154 21.84 -8.46 18.37
N VAL A 155 21.55 -9.74 18.62
CA VAL A 155 21.46 -10.77 17.58
C VAL A 155 20.24 -10.52 16.67
N GLU A 156 19.09 -10.16 17.24
CA GLU A 156 17.90 -9.79 16.50
C GLU A 156 18.12 -8.53 15.66
N GLY A 157 18.70 -7.49 16.24
CA GLY A 157 18.99 -6.25 15.53
C GLY A 157 19.88 -6.51 14.32
N LEU A 158 20.87 -7.41 14.44
CA LEU A 158 21.68 -7.85 13.31
C LEU A 158 20.85 -8.62 12.26
N ALA A 159 20.05 -9.60 12.69
CA ALA A 159 19.22 -10.41 11.80
C ALA A 159 18.17 -9.57 11.04
N LEU A 160 17.54 -8.61 11.71
CA LEU A 160 16.58 -7.68 11.12
C LEU A 160 17.25 -6.75 10.12
N ARG A 161 18.40 -6.14 10.46
CA ARG A 161 19.16 -5.29 9.51
C ARG A 161 19.57 -6.08 8.27
N ALA A 162 20.12 -7.28 8.44
CA ALA A 162 20.46 -8.16 7.31
C ALA A 162 19.22 -8.59 6.50
N GLY A 163 18.06 -8.76 7.15
CA GLY A 163 16.78 -9.00 6.50
C GLY A 163 16.34 -7.82 5.63
N LEU A 164 16.37 -6.60 6.19
CA LEU A 164 16.03 -5.36 5.49
C LEU A 164 16.96 -5.09 4.30
N GLU A 165 18.26 -5.30 4.47
CA GLU A 165 19.23 -5.17 3.36
C GLU A 165 18.94 -6.15 2.22
N ARG A 166 18.61 -7.40 2.54
CA ARG A 166 18.21 -8.40 1.53
C ARG A 166 16.91 -8.02 0.83
N LEU A 167 15.92 -7.51 1.56
CA LEU A 167 14.66 -7.04 0.99
C LEU A 167 14.88 -5.83 0.07
N ALA A 168 15.68 -4.87 0.50
CA ALA A 168 16.05 -3.70 -0.31
C ALA A 168 16.81 -4.10 -1.58
N ALA A 169 17.72 -5.09 -1.50
CA ALA A 169 18.40 -5.62 -2.68
C ALA A 169 17.43 -6.30 -3.66
N ARG A 170 16.48 -7.10 -3.15
CA ARG A 170 15.43 -7.71 -3.99
C ARG A 170 14.53 -6.67 -4.64
N GLN A 171 14.13 -5.64 -3.89
CA GLN A 171 13.32 -4.56 -4.42
C GLN A 171 14.05 -3.82 -5.56
N ARG A 172 15.32 -3.47 -5.37
CA ARG A 172 16.13 -2.85 -6.44
C ARG A 172 16.25 -3.74 -7.68
N GLY A 173 16.42 -5.06 -7.48
CA GLY A 173 16.41 -6.03 -8.59
C GLY A 173 15.09 -6.02 -9.35
N ALA A 174 13.95 -6.06 -8.64
CA ALA A 174 12.62 -6.02 -9.24
C ALA A 174 12.34 -4.69 -9.96
N GLU A 175 12.78 -3.56 -9.41
CA GLU A 175 12.66 -2.24 -10.05
C GLU A 175 13.48 -2.17 -11.35
N TYR A 176 14.68 -2.75 -11.36
CA TYR A 176 15.52 -2.84 -12.56
C TYR A 176 14.88 -3.73 -13.64
N GLU A 177 14.36 -4.91 -13.27
CA GLU A 177 13.63 -5.78 -14.20
C GLU A 177 12.38 -5.09 -14.77
N ALA A 178 11.61 -4.39 -13.92
CA ALA A 178 10.45 -3.63 -14.35
C ALA A 178 10.83 -2.52 -15.35
N ALA A 179 11.96 -1.84 -15.14
CA ALA A 179 12.46 -0.84 -16.08
C ALA A 179 12.86 -1.46 -17.42
N GLN A 180 13.54 -2.61 -17.42
CA GLN A 180 13.89 -3.33 -18.65
C GLN A 180 12.64 -3.79 -19.43
N LEU A 181 11.63 -4.30 -18.73
CA LEU A 181 10.38 -4.73 -19.36
C LEU A 181 9.63 -3.56 -19.99
N ARG A 182 9.65 -2.37 -19.37
CA ARG A 182 9.06 -1.15 -19.95
C ARG A 182 9.76 -0.74 -21.24
N LEU A 183 11.10 -0.74 -21.27
CA LEU A 183 11.86 -0.43 -22.48
C LEU A 183 11.52 -1.41 -23.62
N ARG A 184 11.48 -2.71 -23.33
CA ARG A 184 11.07 -3.72 -24.33
C ARG A 184 9.65 -3.51 -24.82
N LEU A 185 8.72 -3.20 -23.91
CA LEU A 185 7.33 -2.90 -24.28
C LEU A 185 7.26 -1.71 -25.25
N ASP A 186 8.00 -0.63 -24.97
CA ASP A 186 8.03 0.55 -25.81
C ASP A 186 8.65 0.27 -27.18
N GLU A 187 9.71 -0.55 -27.25
CA GLU A 187 10.28 -1.04 -28.51
C GLU A 187 9.27 -1.84 -29.32
N PHE A 188 8.56 -2.80 -28.69
CA PHE A 188 7.53 -3.58 -29.36
C PHE A 188 6.36 -2.72 -29.84
N GLN A 189 5.92 -1.75 -29.04
CA GLN A 189 4.86 -0.83 -29.44
C GLN A 189 5.28 0.06 -30.60
N THR A 190 6.53 0.52 -30.61
CA THR A 190 7.06 1.33 -31.71
C THR A 190 7.12 0.51 -33.00
N ARG A 191 7.70 -0.70 -32.95
CA ARG A 191 7.72 -1.61 -34.11
C ARG A 191 6.32 -1.92 -34.64
N ALA A 192 5.36 -2.22 -33.76
CA ALA A 192 3.98 -2.49 -34.16
C ALA A 192 3.30 -1.26 -34.79
N ARG A 193 3.64 -0.04 -34.36
CA ARG A 193 3.14 1.20 -35.00
C ARG A 193 3.75 1.41 -36.37
N ASP A 194 5.05 1.19 -36.51
CA ASP A 194 5.77 1.34 -37.78
C ASP A 194 5.27 0.32 -38.81
N GLU A 195 5.16 -0.96 -38.45
CA GLU A 195 4.59 -2.02 -39.30
C GLU A 195 3.15 -1.68 -39.72
N ARG A 196 2.34 -1.14 -38.80
CA ARG A 196 0.98 -0.71 -39.12
C ARG A 196 0.97 0.46 -40.10
N ALA A 197 1.88 1.43 -39.95
CA ALA A 197 2.01 2.57 -40.86
C ALA A 197 2.44 2.11 -42.27
N ASP A 198 3.39 1.18 -42.34
CA ASP A 198 3.87 0.57 -43.58
C ASP A 198 2.73 -0.16 -44.30
N LEU A 199 2.02 -1.06 -43.61
CA LEU A 199 0.86 -1.77 -44.17
C LEU A 199 -0.25 -0.81 -44.62
N GLN A 200 -0.51 0.27 -43.87
CA GLN A 200 -1.48 1.29 -44.29
C GLN A 200 -1.04 2.01 -45.57
N SER A 201 0.26 2.29 -45.71
CA SER A 201 0.81 2.91 -46.91
C SER A 201 0.70 1.99 -48.13
N GLU A 202 0.99 0.69 -47.97
CA GLU A 202 0.85 -0.31 -49.02
C GLU A 202 -0.60 -0.46 -49.48
N ILE A 203 -1.55 -0.53 -48.52
CA ILE A 203 -2.97 -0.58 -48.82
C ILE A 203 -3.40 0.68 -49.60
N ALA A 204 -2.93 1.86 -49.20
CA ALA A 204 -3.26 3.11 -49.89
C ALA A 204 -2.74 3.13 -51.34
N VAL A 205 -1.51 2.65 -51.56
CA VAL A 205 -0.91 2.51 -52.91
C VAL A 205 -1.71 1.50 -53.75
N ALA A 206 -2.03 0.33 -53.20
CA ALA A 206 -2.82 -0.69 -53.87
C ALA A 206 -4.23 -0.19 -54.23
N GLN A 207 -4.90 0.53 -53.32
CA GLN A 207 -6.20 1.14 -53.57
C GLN A 207 -6.15 2.20 -54.67
N LYS A 208 -5.11 3.05 -54.67
CA LYS A 208 -4.90 4.05 -55.73
C LYS A 208 -4.69 3.37 -57.08
N ALA A 209 -3.81 2.37 -57.15
CA ALA A 209 -3.57 1.60 -58.37
C ALA A 209 -4.85 0.92 -58.88
N ALA A 210 -5.66 0.34 -57.98
CA ALA A 210 -6.95 -0.26 -58.34
C ALA A 210 -7.97 0.77 -58.87
N ARG A 211 -8.02 1.97 -58.28
CA ARG A 211 -8.87 3.07 -58.77
C ARG A 211 -8.43 3.54 -60.15
N ASP A 212 -7.13 3.71 -60.37
CA ASP A 212 -6.57 4.12 -61.66
C ASP A 212 -6.84 3.06 -62.74
N ALA A 213 -6.67 1.77 -62.40
CA ALA A 213 -7.00 0.67 -63.30
C ALA A 213 -8.50 0.65 -63.67
N ARG A 214 -9.40 0.85 -62.69
CA ARG A 214 -10.85 0.96 -62.94
C ARG A 214 -11.20 2.16 -63.81
N ALA A 215 -10.58 3.33 -63.58
CA ALA A 215 -10.79 4.53 -64.39
C ALA A 215 -10.34 4.32 -65.84
N ARG A 216 -9.19 3.65 -66.06
CA ARG A 216 -8.72 3.29 -67.40
C ARG A 216 -9.67 2.30 -68.09
N ALA A 217 -10.15 1.29 -67.38
CA ALA A 217 -11.11 0.32 -67.91
C ALA A 217 -12.46 0.97 -68.30
N ALA A 218 -12.97 1.89 -67.48
CA ALA A 218 -14.19 2.66 -67.77
C ALA A 218 -14.05 3.59 -68.99
N GLN A 219 -12.82 3.97 -69.34
CA GLN A 219 -12.50 4.77 -70.53
C GLN A 219 -11.99 3.92 -71.71
N GLY A 220 -12.03 2.58 -71.60
CA GLY A 220 -11.50 1.68 -72.60
C GLY A 220 -12.20 1.80 -73.97
N PRO A 221 -11.52 1.39 -75.06
CA PRO A 221 -12.02 1.52 -76.42
C PRO A 221 -13.38 0.84 -76.63
N ALA A 222 -13.65 -0.28 -75.95
CA ALA A 222 -14.94 -0.96 -76.01
C ALA A 222 -16.10 -0.14 -75.41
N VAL A 223 -15.87 0.57 -74.29
CA VAL A 223 -16.88 1.44 -73.67
C VAL A 223 -17.10 2.70 -74.51
N ARG A 224 -16.02 3.26 -75.07
CA ARG A 224 -16.09 4.38 -76.01
C ARG A 224 -16.84 3.99 -77.28
N ALA A 225 -16.62 2.80 -77.82
CA ALA A 225 -17.33 2.26 -78.97
C ALA A 225 -18.83 2.05 -78.65
N LYS A 226 -19.17 1.47 -77.50
CA LYS A 226 -20.57 1.33 -77.07
C LYS A 226 -21.28 2.67 -76.91
N ARG A 227 -20.63 3.69 -76.32
CA ARG A 227 -21.19 5.05 -76.23
C ARG A 227 -21.36 5.71 -77.59
N ALA A 228 -20.41 5.54 -78.50
CA ALA A 228 -20.52 6.04 -79.87
C ALA A 228 -21.68 5.40 -80.62
N VAL A 229 -21.87 4.09 -80.46
CA VAL A 229 -23.01 3.35 -81.04
C VAL A 229 -24.34 3.80 -80.42
N ALA A 230 -24.40 4.06 -79.11
CA ALA A 230 -25.61 4.57 -78.46
C ALA A 230 -25.99 5.97 -78.99
N ILE A 231 -25.02 6.89 -79.12
CA ILE A 231 -25.24 8.23 -79.69
C ILE A 231 -25.75 8.16 -81.13
N LEU A 232 -25.21 7.23 -81.94
CA LEU A 232 -25.67 7.00 -83.31
C LEU A 232 -27.09 6.42 -83.37
N ARG A 233 -27.52 5.69 -82.33
CA ARG A 233 -28.86 5.11 -82.24
C ARG A 233 -29.92 6.14 -81.82
N GLU A 234 -29.55 7.10 -80.97
CA GLU A 234 -30.46 8.16 -80.49
C GLU A 234 -30.59 9.32 -81.50
N ASP A 235 -29.51 9.68 -82.21
CA ASP A 235 -29.50 10.75 -83.22
C ASP A 235 -28.54 10.38 -84.37
N PRO A 236 -29.01 9.66 -85.41
CA PRO A 236 -28.13 9.11 -86.44
C PRO A 236 -27.46 10.19 -87.31
N VAL A 237 -28.13 11.32 -87.54
CA VAL A 237 -27.63 12.39 -88.44
C VAL A 237 -26.77 13.40 -87.68
N GLY A 238 -27.19 13.83 -86.48
CA GLY A 238 -26.41 14.74 -85.65
C GLY A 238 -25.29 14.04 -84.88
N GLY A 239 -25.47 12.77 -84.52
CA GLY A 239 -24.47 11.93 -83.84
C GLY A 239 -23.28 11.57 -84.72
N SER A 240 -23.52 11.21 -85.99
CA SER A 240 -22.45 10.92 -86.96
C SER A 240 -21.56 12.13 -87.24
N ARG A 241 -22.16 13.33 -87.41
CA ARG A 241 -21.41 14.59 -87.55
C ARG A 241 -20.57 14.93 -86.32
N ARG A 242 -21.10 14.70 -85.11
CA ARG A 242 -20.39 14.94 -83.84
C ARG A 242 -19.21 13.99 -83.66
N ILE A 243 -19.40 12.71 -83.98
CA ILE A 243 -18.33 11.70 -83.94
C ILE A 243 -17.22 12.04 -84.95
N ALA A 244 -17.58 12.36 -86.20
CA ALA A 244 -16.63 12.73 -87.24
C ALA A 244 -15.80 13.97 -86.89
N ARG A 245 -16.40 15.04 -86.34
CA ARG A 245 -15.67 16.22 -85.85
C ARG A 245 -14.72 15.87 -84.70
N SER A 246 -15.15 15.02 -83.78
CA SER A 246 -14.33 14.61 -82.64
C SER A 246 -13.13 13.73 -83.04
N ALA A 247 -13.28 12.92 -84.09
CA ALA A 247 -12.19 12.14 -84.68
C ALA A 247 -11.21 13.02 -85.46
N ALA A 248 -11.72 13.95 -86.29
CA ALA A 248 -10.89 14.91 -87.02
C ALA A 248 -10.04 15.79 -86.09
N LYS A 249 -10.59 16.23 -84.95
CA LYS A 249 -9.86 17.03 -83.96
C LYS A 249 -8.76 16.24 -83.22
N ARG A 250 -8.81 14.90 -83.22
CA ARG A 250 -7.77 14.04 -82.62
C ARG A 250 -6.68 13.63 -83.61
N LEU A 251 -6.97 13.63 -84.92
CA LEU A 251 -6.00 13.35 -85.98
C LEU A 251 -5.24 14.61 -86.44
N GLY A 252 -5.73 15.80 -86.08
CA GLY A 252 -5.07 17.09 -86.32
C GLY A 252 -4.21 17.62 -85.16
N ARG A 253 -3.91 16.79 -84.16
CA ARG A 253 -2.91 17.01 -83.10
C ARG A 253 -1.85 15.92 -83.22
#